data_AF-A0A5C7KVA2-F1
#
_entry.id   AF-A0A5C7KVA2-F1
#
_cell.length_a   1.000
_cell.length_b   1.000
_cell.length_c   1.000
_cell.angle_alpha   90.00
_cell.angle_beta   90.00
_cell.angle_gamma   90.00
#
_symmetry.space_group_name_H-M   'P 1'
#
loop_
_entity.id
_entity.type
_entity.pdbx_description
1 polymer ?
#
loop_
_entity_poly.entity_id
_entity_poly.type
_entity_poly.pdbx_seq_one_letter_code
_entity_poly.pdbx_strand_id
1 'polypeptide(L)'
;MINDIVVGDITRPTNPADVIIGMNSTLSDVLGIGRPFVKKVAAIHPIVRGSVLSFKFTPERHLHMIICHDIGEGGWVGADQQVRFGMDYLWHTDGSRRYSIVQIGTGRVGKRDGADPTAIRSAIAASFLPVNLYVYDPGAREAVEAAVQAPLRAFRAWHPVLGEERIAA
;
A
#
# COMPACT_ATOMS: atom_id res chain seq x y z
N MET A 1 11.26 2.82 -1.00
CA MET A 1 12.33 3.35 -0.12
C MET A 1 11.68 3.99 1.09
N ILE A 2 12.08 3.60 2.31
CA ILE A 2 11.58 4.22 3.55
C ILE A 2 12.58 5.29 3.99
N ASN A 3 12.13 6.53 4.11
CA ASN A 3 12.95 7.67 4.53
C ASN A 3 12.97 7.83 6.06
N ASP A 4 11.81 7.65 6.69
CA ASP A 4 11.56 7.83 8.12
C ASP A 4 10.37 6.96 8.55
N ILE A 5 10.31 6.65 9.85
CA ILE A 5 9.22 5.93 10.50
C ILE A 5 8.52 6.90 11.46
N VAL A 6 7.27 7.24 11.16
CA VAL A 6 6.52 8.29 11.81
C VAL A 6 5.41 7.71 12.67
N VAL A 7 5.37 8.07 13.95
CA VAL A 7 4.31 7.62 14.85
C VAL A 7 3.07 8.53 14.74
N GLY A 8 1.89 7.93 14.65
CA GLY A 8 0.58 8.58 14.76
C GLY A 8 -0.30 8.48 13.51
N ASP A 9 -1.31 9.36 13.43
CA ASP A 9 -2.29 9.37 12.34
C ASP A 9 -1.71 10.01 11.06
N ILE A 10 -1.73 9.26 9.95
CA ILE A 10 -1.29 9.70 8.62
C ILE A 10 -2.18 10.80 8.01
N THR A 11 -3.44 10.91 8.41
CA THR A 11 -4.40 11.87 7.87
C THR A 11 -4.13 13.31 8.33
N ARG A 12 -3.43 13.47 9.45
CA ARG A 12 -3.25 14.74 10.18
C ARG A 12 -2.84 15.91 9.27
N PRO A 13 -3.30 17.15 9.50
CA PRO A 13 -2.94 18.30 8.67
C PRO A 13 -1.42 18.57 8.61
N THR A 14 -0.69 18.21 9.66
CA THR A 14 0.78 18.32 9.73
C THR A 14 1.53 17.26 8.89
N ASN A 15 0.81 16.37 8.18
CA ASN A 15 1.39 15.53 7.14
C ASN A 15 1.12 16.14 5.75
N PRO A 16 2.06 16.85 5.13
CA PRO A 16 1.84 17.53 3.84
C PRO A 16 2.08 16.63 2.61
N ALA A 17 2.23 15.31 2.82
CA ALA A 17 2.44 14.33 1.77
C ALA A 17 1.12 13.71 1.28
N ASP A 18 1.14 13.18 0.07
CA ASP A 18 0.08 12.29 -0.43
C ASP A 18 0.10 10.97 0.36
N VAL A 19 -1.07 10.37 0.55
CA VAL A 19 -1.26 9.21 1.42
C VAL A 19 -1.43 7.94 0.59
N ILE A 20 -0.70 6.88 0.94
CA ILE A 20 -0.78 5.57 0.29
C ILE A 20 -1.35 4.54 1.28
N ILE A 21 -2.32 3.74 0.82
CA ILE A 21 -2.90 2.62 1.57
C ILE A 21 -3.02 1.36 0.72
N GLY A 22 -3.02 0.20 1.38
CA GLY A 22 -3.39 -1.09 0.79
C GLY A 22 -4.88 -1.35 0.97
N MET A 23 -5.52 -1.95 -0.04
CA MET A 23 -6.96 -2.18 -0.12
C MET A 23 -7.28 -3.54 -0.78
N ASN A 24 -8.48 -4.07 -0.53
CA ASN A 24 -8.97 -5.27 -1.22
C ASN A 24 -9.68 -4.96 -2.55
N SER A 25 -9.61 -5.92 -3.48
CA SER A 25 -10.28 -5.88 -4.80
C SER A 25 -11.80 -5.69 -4.73
N THR A 26 -12.46 -6.27 -3.72
CA THR A 26 -13.94 -6.19 -3.59
C THR A 26 -14.44 -4.90 -2.93
N LEU A 27 -13.53 -4.08 -2.39
CA LEU A 27 -13.78 -2.91 -1.53
C LEU A 27 -14.82 -3.12 -0.41
N SER A 28 -15.03 -4.36 0.01
CA SER A 28 -15.91 -4.71 1.12
C SER A 28 -15.11 -4.84 2.42
N ASP A 29 -15.79 -4.83 3.57
CA ASP A 29 -15.19 -4.87 4.91
C ASP A 29 -14.14 -3.75 5.20
N VAL A 30 -14.24 -2.61 4.50
CA VAL A 30 -13.28 -1.50 4.60
C VAL A 30 -13.52 -0.63 5.84
N LEU A 31 -12.45 -0.41 6.60
CA LEU A 31 -12.41 0.48 7.78
C LEU A 31 -11.36 1.59 7.61
N GLY A 32 -11.39 2.59 8.49
CA GLY A 32 -10.45 3.70 8.49
C GLY A 32 -10.53 4.60 7.25
N ILE A 33 -9.39 5.21 6.89
CA ILE A 33 -9.24 6.24 5.84
C ILE A 33 -9.78 5.83 4.45
N GLY A 34 -9.79 4.54 4.10
CA GLY A 34 -10.32 4.08 2.81
C GLY A 34 -11.86 4.15 2.70
N ARG A 35 -12.57 4.07 3.84
CA ARG A 35 -14.03 3.90 3.89
C ARG A 35 -14.85 4.99 3.16
N PRO A 36 -14.51 6.29 3.20
CA PRO A 36 -15.26 7.34 2.48
C PRO A 36 -15.21 7.22 0.95
N PHE A 37 -14.20 6.52 0.40
CA PHE A 37 -13.94 6.47 -1.04
C PHE A 37 -14.55 5.22 -1.71
N VAL A 38 -14.85 4.16 -0.95
CA VAL A 38 -15.47 2.91 -1.46
C VAL A 38 -16.67 3.18 -2.37
N LYS A 39 -17.58 4.08 -1.95
CA LYS A 39 -18.76 4.46 -2.75
C LYS A 39 -18.43 5.12 -4.10
N LYS A 40 -17.27 5.77 -4.23
CA LYS A 40 -16.83 6.39 -5.49
C LYS A 40 -16.33 5.32 -6.47
N VAL A 41 -15.64 4.30 -5.99
CA VAL A 41 -15.03 3.27 -6.85
C VAL A 41 -16.03 2.21 -7.29
N ALA A 42 -16.95 1.80 -6.41
CA ALA A 42 -17.92 0.75 -6.67
C ALA A 42 -18.86 1.02 -7.87
N ALA A 43 -18.87 2.25 -8.39
CA ALA A 43 -19.62 2.67 -9.58
C ALA A 43 -18.79 2.63 -10.89
N ILE A 44 -17.48 2.31 -10.85
CA ILE A 44 -16.56 2.60 -11.96
C ILE A 44 -16.30 1.38 -12.86
N HIS A 45 -15.82 0.25 -12.34
CA HIS A 45 -15.64 -1.04 -13.05
C HIS A 45 -15.18 -2.14 -12.06
N PRO A 46 -15.08 -3.44 -12.44
CA PRO A 46 -14.38 -4.43 -11.63
C PRO A 46 -12.92 -4.03 -11.40
N ILE A 47 -12.42 -4.31 -10.20
CA ILE A 47 -11.15 -3.78 -9.70
C ILE A 47 -10.12 -4.92 -9.66
N VAL A 48 -8.95 -4.72 -10.28
CA VAL A 48 -7.93 -5.74 -10.45
C VAL A 48 -6.83 -5.60 -9.38
N ARG A 49 -6.25 -6.72 -8.92
CA ARG A 49 -5.06 -6.69 -8.07
C ARG A 49 -3.90 -6.01 -8.80
N GLY A 50 -3.23 -5.08 -8.11
CA GLY A 50 -2.16 -4.24 -8.66
C GLY A 50 -2.62 -2.86 -9.13
N SER A 51 -3.92 -2.65 -9.36
CA SER A 51 -4.43 -1.32 -9.71
C SER A 51 -4.10 -0.28 -8.61
N VAL A 52 -3.74 0.93 -9.03
CA VAL A 52 -3.55 2.10 -8.16
C VAL A 52 -4.66 3.10 -8.42
N LEU A 53 -5.53 3.31 -7.42
CA LEU A 53 -6.67 4.22 -7.53
C LEU A 53 -6.37 5.52 -6.77
N SER A 54 -6.34 6.64 -7.49
CA SER A 54 -5.93 7.94 -6.97
C SER A 54 -7.11 8.88 -6.80
N PHE A 55 -7.29 9.44 -5.60
CA PHE A 55 -8.39 10.35 -5.27
C PHE A 55 -7.89 11.63 -4.62
N LYS A 56 -8.56 12.76 -4.89
CA LYS A 56 -8.34 14.00 -4.14
C LYS A 56 -8.80 13.83 -2.69
N PHE A 57 -7.90 14.09 -1.74
CA PHE A 57 -8.12 13.91 -0.29
C PHE A 57 -8.26 15.26 0.44
N THR A 58 -7.37 16.21 0.16
CA THR A 58 -7.52 17.65 0.50
C THR A 58 -7.31 18.49 -0.76
N PRO A 59 -7.35 19.83 -0.74
CA PRO A 59 -7.04 20.63 -1.93
C PRO A 59 -5.66 20.35 -2.52
N GLU A 60 -4.68 20.01 -1.67
CA GLU A 60 -3.25 19.81 -1.94
C GLU A 60 -2.84 18.33 -2.05
N ARG A 61 -3.46 17.46 -1.23
CA ARG A 61 -3.09 16.06 -1.04
C ARG A 61 -4.02 15.08 -1.75
N HIS A 62 -3.45 13.99 -2.25
CA HIS A 62 -4.16 12.83 -2.77
C HIS A 62 -4.11 11.64 -1.79
N LEU A 63 -5.04 10.70 -1.99
CA LEU A 63 -5.07 9.36 -1.40
C LEU A 63 -4.96 8.34 -2.55
N HIS A 64 -3.94 7.50 -2.48
CA HIS A 64 -3.67 6.43 -3.43
C HIS A 64 -3.97 5.08 -2.77
N MET A 65 -4.80 4.27 -3.42
CA MET A 65 -5.16 2.95 -2.98
C MET A 65 -4.51 1.91 -3.88
N ILE A 66 -3.57 1.15 -3.32
CA ILE A 66 -2.98 -0.01 -3.98
C ILE A 66 -3.88 -1.22 -3.70
N ILE A 67 -4.43 -1.83 -4.73
CA ILE A 67 -5.29 -3.01 -4.61
C ILE A 67 -4.40 -4.24 -4.43
N CYS A 68 -4.09 -4.62 -3.19
CA CYS A 68 -3.04 -5.59 -2.89
C CYS A 68 -3.53 -7.00 -2.53
N HIS A 69 -4.82 -7.19 -2.24
CA HIS A 69 -5.34 -8.48 -1.77
C HIS A 69 -6.81 -8.73 -2.17
N ASP A 70 -7.26 -9.98 -2.02
CA ASP A 70 -8.69 -10.31 -1.94
C ASP A 70 -9.09 -10.58 -0.48
N ILE A 71 -10.39 -10.68 -0.19
CA ILE A 71 -10.88 -11.03 1.16
C ILE A 71 -10.93 -12.54 1.32
N GLY A 72 -10.47 -13.02 2.48
CA GLY A 72 -10.47 -14.43 2.86
C GLY A 72 -9.08 -14.92 3.24
N GLU A 73 -9.01 -16.15 3.75
CA GLU A 73 -7.76 -16.85 4.02
C GLU A 73 -6.94 -17.00 2.72
N GLY A 74 -5.64 -16.73 2.79
CA GLY A 74 -4.76 -16.69 1.61
C GLY A 74 -4.98 -15.50 0.67
N GLY A 75 -5.97 -14.63 0.92
CA GLY A 75 -6.25 -13.46 0.08
C GLY A 75 -5.07 -12.49 -0.08
N TRP A 76 -4.17 -12.47 0.91
CA TRP A 76 -2.95 -11.65 0.97
C TRP A 76 -1.70 -12.24 0.30
N VAL A 77 -1.78 -13.47 -0.26
CA VAL A 77 -0.64 -14.05 -0.99
C VAL A 77 -0.26 -13.15 -2.18
N GLY A 78 1.01 -12.71 -2.20
CA GLY A 78 1.57 -11.80 -3.21
C GLY A 78 1.28 -10.31 -2.98
N ALA A 79 0.69 -9.92 -1.85
CA ALA A 79 0.39 -8.52 -1.55
C ALA A 79 1.65 -7.62 -1.46
N ASP A 80 2.79 -8.20 -1.10
CA ASP A 80 4.11 -7.57 -1.16
C ASP A 80 4.46 -7.09 -2.57
N GLN A 81 4.20 -7.92 -3.59
CA GLN A 81 4.49 -7.60 -4.99
C GLN A 81 3.56 -6.51 -5.52
N GLN A 82 2.28 -6.52 -5.11
CA GLN A 82 1.32 -5.49 -5.51
C GLN A 82 1.63 -4.14 -4.83
N VAL A 83 2.05 -4.14 -3.56
CA VAL A 83 2.54 -2.93 -2.87
C VAL A 83 3.82 -2.40 -3.51
N ARG A 84 4.77 -3.28 -3.87
CA ARG A 84 5.98 -2.91 -4.63
C ARG A 84 5.61 -2.22 -5.95
N PHE A 85 4.75 -2.85 -6.76
CA PHE A 85 4.31 -2.30 -8.04
C PHE A 85 3.62 -0.95 -7.88
N GLY A 86 2.64 -0.85 -6.98
CA GLY A 86 1.86 0.38 -6.81
C GLY A 86 2.70 1.58 -6.36
N MET A 87 3.78 1.34 -5.61
CA MET A 87 4.76 2.38 -5.27
C MET A 87 5.64 2.78 -6.46
N ASP A 88 6.20 1.82 -7.19
CA ASP A 88 7.04 2.12 -8.36
C ASP A 88 6.23 2.79 -9.49
N TYR A 89 4.97 2.41 -9.67
CA TYR A 89 4.03 3.09 -10.57
C TYR A 89 3.83 4.56 -10.19
N LEU A 90 3.66 4.87 -8.90
CA LEU A 90 3.55 6.26 -8.44
C LEU A 90 4.85 7.05 -8.67
N TRP A 91 6.01 6.42 -8.48
CA TRP A 91 7.32 7.02 -8.79
C TRP A 91 7.48 7.36 -10.28
N HIS A 92 7.07 6.44 -11.16
CA HIS A 92 7.07 6.67 -12.61
C HIS A 92 6.00 7.68 -13.06
N THR A 93 4.92 7.87 -12.30
CA THR A 93 3.84 8.81 -12.62
C THR A 93 4.18 10.24 -12.18
N ASP A 94 4.61 10.43 -10.93
CA ASP A 94 5.05 11.74 -10.40
C ASP A 94 5.98 11.59 -9.19
N GLY A 95 7.21 11.13 -9.43
CA GLY A 95 8.27 11.06 -8.42
C GLY A 95 8.71 12.40 -7.82
N SER A 96 8.15 13.54 -8.25
CA SER A 96 8.40 14.85 -7.61
C SER A 96 7.58 15.07 -6.35
N ARG A 97 6.47 14.34 -6.19
CA ARG A 97 5.57 14.48 -5.04
C ARG A 97 6.12 13.77 -3.81
N ARG A 98 5.72 14.25 -2.63
CA ARG A 98 6.06 13.65 -1.33
C ARG A 98 4.97 12.67 -0.95
N TYR A 99 5.37 11.49 -0.48
CA TYR A 99 4.46 10.40 -0.17
C TYR A 99 4.64 9.88 1.27
N SER A 100 3.55 9.45 1.87
CA SER A 100 3.51 8.73 3.14
C SER A 100 2.66 7.48 2.99
N ILE A 101 3.07 6.38 3.59
CA ILE A 101 2.39 5.08 3.49
C ILE A 101 2.03 4.57 4.89
N VAL A 102 0.85 3.97 5.07
CA VAL A 102 0.54 3.25 6.31
C VAL A 102 1.31 1.93 6.40
N GLN A 103 1.47 1.38 7.61
CA GLN A 103 1.97 0.02 7.80
C GLN A 103 0.95 -1.04 7.31
N ILE A 104 0.89 -1.26 6.00
CA ILE A 104 0.02 -2.24 5.33
C ILE A 104 0.27 -3.66 5.88
N GLY A 105 -0.79 -4.48 5.97
CA GLY A 105 -0.72 -5.87 6.47
C GLY A 105 -0.81 -6.01 8.00
N THR A 106 -1.12 -4.93 8.74
CA THR A 106 -1.19 -4.96 10.22
C THR A 106 -2.62 -4.95 10.76
N GLY A 107 -2.78 -4.90 12.09
CA GLY A 107 -4.08 -4.85 12.75
C GLY A 107 -4.93 -6.09 12.45
N ARG A 108 -6.19 -5.89 12.05
CA ARG A 108 -7.13 -6.98 11.75
C ARG A 108 -6.66 -7.84 10.58
N VAL A 109 -6.11 -7.25 9.51
CA VAL A 109 -5.81 -8.00 8.27
C VAL A 109 -4.59 -8.92 8.45
N GLY A 110 -3.58 -8.52 9.23
CA GLY A 110 -2.51 -9.41 9.65
C GLY A 110 -2.99 -10.54 10.57
N LYS A 111 -3.89 -10.24 11.51
CA LYS A 111 -4.38 -11.23 12.50
C LYS A 111 -5.43 -12.21 11.96
N ARG A 112 -6.24 -11.82 10.97
CA ARG A 112 -7.40 -12.58 10.45
C ARG A 112 -7.16 -13.13 9.04
N ASP A 113 -6.57 -12.33 8.17
CA ASP A 113 -6.53 -12.61 6.72
C ASP A 113 -5.15 -13.13 6.25
N GLY A 114 -4.22 -13.35 7.18
CA GLY A 114 -2.90 -13.95 6.90
C GLY A 114 -1.89 -13.02 6.20
N ALA A 115 -2.04 -11.71 6.35
CA ALA A 115 -1.09 -10.76 5.76
C ALA A 115 0.30 -10.85 6.40
N ASP A 116 1.37 -10.80 5.60
CA ASP A 116 2.76 -10.70 6.07
C ASP A 116 3.23 -9.23 6.04
N PRO A 117 3.18 -8.49 7.17
CA PRO A 117 3.65 -7.11 7.24
C PRO A 117 5.18 -6.97 7.12
N THR A 118 5.95 -8.06 7.15
CA THR A 118 7.42 -8.05 6.96
C THR A 118 7.80 -8.23 5.50
N ALA A 119 7.18 -9.15 4.76
CA ALA A 119 7.30 -9.16 3.29
C ALA A 119 6.83 -7.83 2.68
N ILE A 120 5.66 -7.33 3.11
CA ILE A 120 5.11 -6.07 2.63
C ILE A 120 6.02 -4.88 3.00
N ARG A 121 6.54 -4.79 4.23
CA ARG A 121 7.52 -3.74 4.60
C ARG A 121 8.81 -3.82 3.79
N SER A 122 9.26 -5.03 3.43
CA SER A 122 10.48 -5.21 2.62
C SER A 122 10.28 -4.76 1.17
N ALA A 123 9.09 -5.00 0.60
CA ALA A 123 8.66 -4.41 -0.65
C ALA A 123 8.61 -2.87 -0.61
N ILE A 124 8.08 -2.28 0.48
CA ILE A 124 8.05 -0.83 0.71
C ILE A 124 9.48 -0.26 0.86
N ALA A 125 10.37 -0.97 1.56
CA ALA A 125 11.77 -0.56 1.72
C ALA A 125 12.51 -0.53 0.38
N ALA A 126 12.29 -1.53 -0.49
CA ALA A 126 13.03 -1.68 -1.74
C ALA A 126 12.48 -0.90 -2.95
N SER A 127 11.25 -0.37 -2.89
CA SER A 127 10.64 0.41 -3.98
C SER A 127 11.47 1.66 -4.33
N PHE A 128 11.34 2.15 -5.57
CA PHE A 128 12.01 3.38 -6.00
C PHE A 128 11.39 4.63 -5.37
N LEU A 129 10.10 4.56 -5.00
CA LEU A 129 9.39 5.66 -4.34
C LEU A 129 9.91 5.91 -2.91
N PRO A 130 10.41 7.12 -2.60
CA PRO A 130 10.75 7.52 -1.24
C PRO A 130 9.49 7.88 -0.43
N VAL A 131 9.28 7.22 0.71
CA VAL A 131 8.09 7.40 1.57
C VAL A 131 8.42 7.50 3.05
N ASN A 132 7.59 8.22 3.79
CA ASN A 132 7.55 8.13 5.25
C ASN A 132 6.55 7.02 5.66
N LEU A 133 7.01 6.04 6.44
CA LEU A 133 6.19 4.92 6.93
C LEU A 133 5.48 5.32 8.22
N TYR A 134 4.15 5.42 8.18
CA TYR A 134 3.34 5.72 9.37
C TYR A 134 2.95 4.45 10.13
N VAL A 135 3.31 4.42 11.41
CA VAL A 135 2.91 3.41 12.39
C VAL A 135 1.99 4.05 13.44
N TYR A 136 0.87 3.40 13.76
CA TYR A 136 -0.13 4.00 14.68
C TYR A 136 0.27 3.85 16.15
N ASP A 137 0.95 2.75 16.49
CA ASP A 137 1.36 2.38 17.85
C ASP A 137 2.84 2.75 18.07
N PRO A 138 3.19 3.53 19.11
CA PRO A 138 4.59 3.80 19.48
C PRO A 138 5.41 2.53 19.71
N GLY A 139 4.84 1.49 20.34
CA GLY A 139 5.53 0.23 20.61
C GLY A 139 5.78 -0.60 19.34
N ALA A 140 5.05 -0.32 18.26
CA ALA A 140 5.35 -0.91 16.95
C ALA A 140 6.55 -0.25 16.25
N ARG A 141 7.00 0.95 16.68
CA ARG A 141 8.16 1.63 16.07
C ARG A 141 9.42 0.78 16.19
N GLU A 142 9.81 0.44 17.42
CA GLU A 142 11.03 -0.32 17.71
C GLU A 142 11.02 -1.69 17.02
N ALA A 143 9.87 -2.36 17.02
CA ALA A 143 9.67 -3.63 16.32
C ALA A 143 9.75 -3.51 14.78
N VAL A 144 9.43 -2.34 14.20
CA VAL A 144 9.56 -2.06 12.77
C VAL A 144 10.99 -1.67 12.38
N GLU A 145 11.69 -0.95 13.25
CA GLU A 145 13.10 -0.54 13.09
C GLU A 145 14.05 -1.74 13.24
N ALA A 146 13.79 -2.64 14.20
CA ALA A 146 14.64 -3.81 14.45
C ALA A 146 14.37 -5.01 13.51
N ALA A 147 13.24 -5.05 12.80
CA ALA A 147 12.83 -6.24 12.06
C ALA A 147 13.48 -6.34 10.66
N VAL A 148 14.45 -7.26 10.57
CA VAL A 148 15.20 -7.67 9.36
C VAL A 148 14.34 -7.67 8.09
N GLN A 149 14.88 -7.10 7.01
CA GLN A 149 14.24 -7.11 5.69
C GLN A 149 14.23 -8.53 5.12
N ALA A 150 13.07 -8.99 4.67
CA ALA A 150 12.91 -10.26 4.00
C ALA A 150 13.61 -10.24 2.61
N PRO A 151 14.22 -11.35 2.16
CA PRO A 151 14.82 -11.42 0.83
C PRO A 151 13.83 -11.05 -0.28
N LEU A 152 14.22 -10.11 -1.13
CA LEU A 152 13.39 -9.66 -2.24
C LEU A 152 13.21 -10.79 -3.26
N ARG A 153 11.96 -11.10 -3.59
CA ARG A 153 11.61 -12.00 -4.69
C ARG A 153 11.72 -11.24 -6.01
N ALA A 154 12.19 -11.91 -7.06
CA ALA A 154 12.28 -11.32 -8.39
C ALA A 154 10.88 -10.86 -8.86
N PHE A 155 10.79 -9.60 -9.29
CA PHE A 155 9.53 -8.96 -9.67
C PHE A 155 9.11 -9.37 -11.08
N ARG A 156 7.82 -9.67 -11.28
CA ARG A 156 7.21 -9.83 -12.61
C ARG A 156 6.73 -8.48 -13.12
N ALA A 157 6.93 -8.19 -14.40
CA ALA A 157 6.40 -6.98 -15.02
C ALA A 157 4.88 -6.87 -14.82
N TRP A 158 4.35 -5.64 -14.75
CA TRP A 158 2.91 -5.43 -14.58
C TRP A 158 2.44 -4.22 -15.39
N HIS A 159 1.29 -4.35 -16.07
CA HIS A 159 0.87 -3.44 -17.14
C HIS A 159 -0.49 -2.81 -16.80
N PRO A 160 -0.62 -1.47 -16.79
CA PRO A 160 -1.70 -0.76 -16.10
C PRO A 160 -3.13 -1.06 -16.59
N VAL A 161 -3.29 -1.67 -17.77
CA VAL A 161 -4.60 -2.10 -18.32
C VAL A 161 -4.82 -3.62 -18.25
N LEU A 162 -3.76 -4.44 -18.17
CA LEU A 162 -3.85 -5.90 -18.28
C LEU A 162 -3.86 -6.62 -16.91
N GLY A 163 -3.57 -5.93 -15.81
CA GLY A 163 -3.31 -6.47 -14.47
C GLY A 163 -1.74 -6.90 -14.27
N GLU A 164 -0.58 -8.88 -13.79
CA GLU A 164 0.77 -9.59 -13.79
C GLU A 164 1.12 -10.12 -15.19
N GLU A 165 2.14 -9.52 -15.83
CA GLU A 165 2.68 -10.04 -17.06
C GLU A 165 3.63 -11.17 -16.69
N ARG A 166 3.25 -12.38 -17.07
CA ARG A 166 4.13 -13.53 -17.01
C ARG A 166 5.33 -13.25 -17.89
N ILE A 167 6.45 -12.90 -17.26
CA ILE A 167 7.78 -12.97 -17.89
C ILE A 167 7.89 -14.35 -18.53
N ALA A 168 8.21 -14.40 -19.82
CA ALA A 168 8.40 -15.64 -20.56
C ALA A 168 9.50 -16.48 -19.88
N ALA A 169 9.27 -17.79 -19.79
CA ALA A 169 10.18 -18.75 -19.17
C ALA A 169 11.36 -19.11 -20.08
#